data_AF-A0A9Q6WR07-F1
#
_entry.id   AF-A0A9Q6WR07-F1
#
_cell.length_a   1.000
_cell.length_b   1.000
_cell.length_c   1.000
_cell.angle_alpha   90.00
_cell.angle_beta   90.00
_cell.angle_gamma   90.00
#
_symmetry.space_group_name_H-M   'P 1'
#
loop_
_entity.id
_entity.type
_entity.pdbx_description
1 polymer ?
#
loop_
_entity_poly.entity_id
_entity_poly.type
_entity_poly.pdbx_seq_one_letter_code
_entity_poly.pdbx_strand_id
1 'polypeptide(L)'
;MTREEFEQKVGSILRDHGSGVTADLTDELLAYWNGHGVAYVQVCEPPPDTSYEEFVMDDAQWRNWRSWLEAWIEAPMFSVRPEVHNWLSEEPPADAGE
;
A
#
# COMPACT_ATOMS: atom_id res chain seq x y z
N MET A 1 -7.75 9.95 -14.07
CA MET A 1 -8.61 9.13 -13.19
C MET A 1 -8.82 9.84 -11.85
N THR A 2 -9.87 9.47 -11.11
CA THR A 2 -10.06 9.89 -9.71
C THR A 2 -9.24 9.01 -8.75
N ARG A 3 -9.06 9.47 -7.50
CA ARG A 3 -8.37 8.69 -6.45
C ARG A 3 -9.06 7.34 -6.23
N GLU A 4 -10.39 7.37 -6.12
CA GLU A 4 -11.22 6.18 -5.92
C GLU A 4 -11.07 5.17 -7.08
N GLU A 5 -11.01 5.63 -8.34
CA GLU A 5 -10.80 4.75 -9.49
C GLU A 5 -9.42 4.07 -9.43
N PHE A 6 -8.39 4.80 -9.01
CA PHE A 6 -7.05 4.26 -8.83
C PHE A 6 -7.01 3.22 -7.70
N GLU A 7 -7.53 3.58 -6.53
CA GLU A 7 -7.60 2.71 -5.36
C GLU A 7 -8.40 1.43 -5.66
N GLN A 8 -9.50 1.53 -6.40
CA GLN A 8 -10.26 0.36 -6.82
C GLN A 8 -9.48 -0.55 -7.77
N LYS A 9 -8.74 0.02 -8.74
CA LYS A 9 -7.90 -0.76 -9.66
C LYS A 9 -6.75 -1.44 -8.94
N VAL A 10 -5.96 -0.67 -8.20
CA VAL A 10 -4.80 -1.18 -7.45
C VAL A 10 -5.26 -2.18 -6.39
N GLY A 11 -6.32 -1.87 -5.64
CA GLY A 11 -6.90 -2.77 -4.66
C GLY A 11 -7.39 -4.07 -5.26
N SER A 12 -8.01 -4.04 -6.45
CA SER A 12 -8.42 -5.28 -7.14
C SER A 12 -7.22 -6.14 -7.56
N ILE A 13 -6.14 -5.53 -8.03
CA ILE A 13 -4.92 -6.26 -8.43
C ILE A 13 -4.22 -6.86 -7.20
N LEU A 14 -4.04 -6.06 -6.15
CA LEU A 14 -3.43 -6.53 -4.89
C LEU A 14 -4.25 -7.64 -4.24
N ARG A 15 -5.58 -7.51 -4.26
CA ARG A 15 -6.50 -8.54 -3.76
C ARG A 15 -6.41 -9.83 -4.57
N ASP A 16 -6.23 -9.75 -5.89
CA ASP A 16 -6.07 -10.93 -6.76
C ASP A 16 -4.73 -11.64 -6.49
N HIS A 17 -3.65 -10.88 -6.26
CA HIS A 17 -2.34 -11.41 -5.94
C HIS A 17 -2.24 -12.07 -4.54
N GLY A 18 -2.99 -11.57 -3.56
CA GLY A 18 -3.04 -12.10 -2.20
C GLY A 18 -2.28 -11.28 -1.15
N SER A 19 -2.35 -11.72 0.10
CA SER A 19 -1.76 -11.03 1.25
C SER A 19 -0.22 -11.05 1.23
N GLY A 20 0.40 -9.88 1.42
CA GLY A 20 1.86 -9.72 1.37
C GLY A 20 2.41 -9.19 0.05
N VAL A 21 1.54 -8.85 -0.91
CA VAL A 21 1.92 -8.11 -2.12
C VAL A 21 1.73 -6.62 -1.89
N THR A 22 2.75 -5.85 -2.25
CA THR A 22 2.75 -4.39 -2.24
C THR A 22 2.93 -3.87 -3.65
N ALA A 23 2.22 -2.80 -3.98
CA ALA A 23 2.44 -1.94 -5.12
C ALA A 23 3.56 -0.95 -4.76
N ASP A 24 4.73 -1.10 -5.35
CA ASP A 24 5.84 -0.17 -5.18
C ASP A 24 5.58 1.06 -6.06
N LEU A 25 5.00 2.10 -5.46
CA LEU A 25 4.75 3.36 -6.17
C LEU A 25 6.09 4.04 -6.43
N THR A 26 6.92 4.23 -5.39
CA THR A 26 8.33 4.63 -5.48
C THR A 26 9.23 3.68 -4.66
N ASP A 27 10.53 3.99 -4.62
CA ASP A 27 11.51 3.34 -3.73
C ASP A 27 11.14 3.50 -2.24
N GLU A 28 10.51 4.62 -1.89
CA GLU A 28 10.15 5.01 -0.52
C GLU A 28 8.64 4.95 -0.27
N LEU A 29 7.81 4.68 -1.28
CA LEU A 29 6.36 4.73 -1.18
C LEU A 29 5.73 3.47 -1.74
N LEU A 30 5.00 2.78 -0.88
CA LEU A 30 4.38 1.51 -1.17
C LEU A 30 2.87 1.62 -0.91
N ALA A 31 2.08 0.85 -1.64
CA ALA A 31 0.67 0.66 -1.38
C ALA A 31 0.38 -0.83 -1.20
N TYR A 32 -0.50 -1.19 -0.28
CA TYR A 32 -0.86 -2.58 -0.02
C TYR A 32 -2.35 -2.72 0.26
N TRP A 33 -2.84 -3.95 0.15
CA TRP A 33 -4.24 -4.26 0.45
C TRP A 33 -4.36 -4.66 1.92
N ASN A 34 -5.12 -3.89 2.70
CA ASN A 34 -5.32 -4.14 4.13
C ASN A 34 -6.57 -4.99 4.45
N GLY A 35 -7.19 -5.63 3.45
CA GLY A 35 -8.44 -6.37 3.63
C GLY A 35 -9.70 -5.54 3.34
N HIS A 36 -9.66 -4.23 3.59
CA HIS A 36 -10.79 -3.31 3.41
C HIS A 36 -10.60 -2.36 2.22
N GLY A 37 -9.36 -1.95 1.96
CA GLY A 37 -8.99 -0.94 0.97
C GLY A 37 -7.49 -0.93 0.68
N VAL A 38 -7.08 0.04 -0.14
CA VAL A 38 -5.67 0.33 -0.39
C VAL A 38 -5.15 1.22 0.74
N ALA A 39 -4.13 0.74 1.45
CA ALA A 39 -3.38 1.52 2.42
C ALA A 39 -2.04 1.94 1.78
N TYR A 40 -1.54 3.12 2.15
CA TYR A 40 -0.25 3.63 1.69
C TYR A 40 0.71 3.65 2.86
N VAL A 41 1.96 3.26 2.59
CA VAL A 41 3.01 3.22 3.59
C VAL A 41 4.28 3.83 3.01
N GLN A 42 4.88 4.73 3.76
CA GLN A 42 6.15 5.34 3.43
C GLN A 42 7.28 4.61 4.16
N VAL A 43 8.34 4.30 3.44
CA VAL A 43 9.59 3.75 3.98
C VAL A 43 10.44 4.92 4.44
N CYS A 44 10.61 5.06 5.76
CA CYS A 44 11.39 6.17 6.35
C CYS A 44 12.88 5.84 6.45
N GLU A 45 13.23 4.58 6.66
CA GLU A 45 14.62 4.16 6.90
C GLU A 45 15.00 2.97 6.01
N PRO A 46 16.19 2.98 5.38
CA PRO A 46 16.68 1.83 4.65
C PRO A 46 17.06 0.68 5.62
N PRO A 47 17.04 -0.58 5.16
CA PRO A 47 17.35 -1.73 6.01
C PRO A 47 18.75 -1.62 6.64
N PRO A 48 18.93 -2.10 7.90
CA PRO A 48 18.09 -3.09 8.60
C PRO A 48 17.00 -2.53 9.52
N ASP A 49 17.00 -1.25 9.85
CA ASP A 49 15.99 -0.60 10.71
C ASP A 49 14.88 0.04 9.86
N THR A 50 14.33 -0.73 8.92
CA THR A 50 13.30 -0.20 8.02
C THR A 50 12.02 0.10 8.79
N SER A 51 11.75 1.40 8.98
CA SER A 51 10.51 1.90 9.54
C SER A 51 9.53 2.22 8.42
N TYR A 52 8.28 1.81 8.66
CA TYR A 52 7.19 1.95 7.73
C TYR A 52 6.10 2.79 8.39
N GLU A 53 5.75 3.91 7.78
CA GLU A 53 4.75 4.84 8.29
C GLU A 53 3.51 4.82 7.40
N GLU A 54 2.42 4.28 7.94
CA GLU A 54 1.13 4.30 7.25
C GLU A 54 0.59 5.71 7.17
N PHE A 55 0.13 6.10 5.98
CA PHE A 55 -0.52 7.38 5.79
C PHE A 55 -1.71 7.29 4.84
N VAL A 56 -2.60 8.26 4.97
CA VAL A 56 -3.75 8.41 4.09
C VAL A 56 -3.43 9.47 3.06
N MET A 57 -3.58 9.13 1.79
CA MET A 57 -3.38 10.09 0.72
C MET A 57 -4.58 11.05 0.62
N ASP A 58 -4.35 12.31 0.98
CA ASP A 58 -5.34 13.40 0.85
C ASP A 58 -5.56 13.83 -0.61
N ASP A 59 -6.69 14.49 -0.88
CA ASP A 59 -7.01 15.07 -2.20
C ASP A 59 -5.94 16.02 -2.76
N ALA A 60 -5.27 16.77 -1.88
CA ALA A 60 -4.20 17.68 -2.29
C ALA A 60 -2.96 16.91 -2.77
N GLN A 61 -2.55 15.88 -2.04
CA GLN A 61 -1.44 14.99 -2.40
C GLN A 61 -1.77 14.22 -3.68
N TRP A 62 -3.00 13.68 -3.76
CA TRP A 62 -3.51 13.02 -4.96
C TRP A 62 -3.42 13.93 -6.18
N ARG A 63 -3.86 15.19 -6.10
CA ARG A 63 -3.77 16.12 -7.25
C ARG A 63 -2.34 16.37 -7.71
N ASN A 64 -1.38 16.40 -6.77
CA ASN A 64 0.02 16.59 -7.08
C ASN A 64 0.64 15.34 -7.73
N TRP A 65 0.27 14.16 -7.24
CA TRP A 65 0.82 12.88 -7.69
C TRP A 65 0.04 12.25 -8.84
N ARG A 66 -1.16 12.75 -9.14
CA ARG A 66 -2.09 12.19 -10.12
C ARG A 66 -1.37 11.82 -11.41
N SER A 67 -0.72 12.78 -12.06
CA SER A 67 -0.05 12.56 -13.35
C SER A 67 0.98 11.43 -13.32
N TRP A 68 1.69 11.31 -12.20
CA TRP A 68 2.69 10.28 -11.98
C TRP A 68 2.04 8.92 -11.67
N LEU A 69 0.97 8.89 -10.87
CA LEU A 69 0.19 7.67 -10.60
C LEU A 69 -0.52 7.17 -11.85
N GLU A 70 -0.96 8.05 -12.76
CA GLU A 70 -1.51 7.64 -14.06
C GLU A 70 -0.44 6.97 -14.93
N ALA A 71 0.80 7.47 -14.93
CA ALA A 71 1.89 6.81 -15.64
C ALA A 71 2.30 5.48 -14.97
N TRP A 72 2.30 5.43 -13.65
CA TRP A 72 2.61 4.22 -12.89
C TRP A 72 1.60 3.10 -13.18
N ILE A 73 0.31 3.41 -13.33
CA ILE A 73 -0.71 2.40 -13.62
C ILE A 73 -0.54 1.73 -15.00
N GLU A 74 0.17 2.37 -15.93
CA GLU A 74 0.50 1.79 -17.24
C GLU A 74 1.62 0.74 -17.14
N ALA A 75 2.48 0.85 -16.13
CA ALA A 75 3.58 -0.07 -15.84
C ALA A 75 3.70 -0.32 -14.32
N PRO A 76 2.70 -0.96 -13.70
CA PRO A 76 2.65 -1.10 -12.26
C PRO A 76 3.73 -2.09 -11.79
N MET A 77 4.44 -1.70 -10.72
CA MET A 77 5.45 -2.54 -10.10
C MET A 77 4.90 -3.12 -8.80
N PHE A 78 4.92 -4.44 -8.70
CA PHE A 78 4.49 -5.14 -7.50
C PHE A 78 5.64 -5.99 -6.98
N SER A 79 5.85 -5.93 -5.67
CA SER A 79 6.82 -6.76 -4.97
C SER A 79 6.14 -7.51 -3.84
N VAL A 80 6.68 -8.70 -3.54
CA VAL A 80 6.27 -9.47 -2.38
C VAL A 80 7.15 -9.04 -1.21
N ARG A 81 6.54 -8.53 -0.14
CA ARG A 81 7.25 -8.09 1.07
C ARG A 81 6.78 -8.90 2.27
N PRO A 82 7.65 -9.76 2.84
CA PRO A 82 7.28 -10.58 3.98
C PRO A 82 6.97 -9.73 5.23
N GLU A 83 7.57 -8.55 5.40
CA GLU A 83 7.23 -7.62 6.49
C GLU A 83 5.76 -7.19 6.46
N VAL A 84 5.24 -6.83 5.28
CA VAL A 84 3.83 -6.45 5.12
C VAL A 84 2.91 -7.64 5.37
N HIS A 85 3.30 -8.83 4.92
CA HIS A 85 2.59 -10.06 5.26
C HIS A 85 2.56 -10.31 6.77
N ASN A 86 3.65 -9.97 7.49
CA ASN A 86 3.72 -10.07 8.94
C ASN A 86 2.74 -9.09 9.60
N TRP A 87 2.71 -7.81 9.21
CA TRP A 87 1.76 -6.84 9.79
C TRP A 87 0.29 -7.25 9.58
N LEU A 88 -0.04 -7.75 8.39
CA LEU A 88 -1.37 -8.27 8.08
C LEU A 88 -1.68 -9.58 8.82
N SER A 89 -0.65 -10.37 9.19
CA SER A 89 -0.84 -11.59 9.99
C SER A 89 -0.83 -11.31 11.50
N GLU A 90 -0.23 -10.21 11.91
CA GLU A 90 -0.14 -9.72 13.29
C GLU A 90 -1.35 -8.86 13.69
N GLU A 91 -2.38 -8.78 12.83
CA GLU A 91 -3.71 -8.37 13.27
C GLU A 91 -4.00 -9.11 14.59
N PRO A 92 -4.11 -8.37 15.72
CA PRO A 92 -4.18 -9.00 17.02
C PRO A 92 -5.35 -9.97 16.99
N PRO A 93 -5.26 -11.16 17.64
CA PRO A 93 -6.46 -11.93 17.87
C PRO A 93 -7.46 -10.94 18.49
N ALA A 94 -8.62 -10.80 17.86
CA ALA A 94 -9.73 -10.03 18.37
C ALA A 94 -10.26 -10.73 19.63
N ASP A 95 -9.44 -10.77 20.69
CA ASP A 95 -9.77 -11.26 22.01
C ASP A 95 -8.66 -10.83 23.00
N ALA A 96 -8.74 -9.57 23.42
CA ALA A 96 -8.30 -9.20 24.76
C ALA A 96 -9.55 -8.81 25.54
N GLY A 97 -10.49 -9.74 25.64
CA GLY A 97 -11.57 -9.69 26.59
C GLY A 97 -11.36 -10.81 27.60
N GLU A 98 -10.71 -10.53 28.73
CA GLU A 98 -11.00 -11.12 30.04
C GLU A 98 -10.72 -10.12 31.16
#